data_AF-A0A7U9GQU7-F1
#
_entry.id   AF-A0A7U9GQU7-F1
#
_cell.length_a   1.000
_cell.length_b   1.000
_cell.length_c   1.000
_cell.angle_alpha   90.00
_cell.angle_beta   90.00
_cell.angle_gamma   90.00
#
_symmetry.space_group_name_H-M   'P 1'
#
loop_
_entity.id
_entity.type
_entity.pdbx_description
1 polymer ?
#
loop_
_entity_poly.entity_id
_entity_poly.type
_entity_poly.pdbx_seq_one_letter_code
_entity_poly.pdbx_strand_id
1 'polypeptide(L)'
;MLHNSLPIILIDEAGNKQVFSPDNSGMYNLTAMHRDLGLRASKSPSQWDNTIKRHLSNSGNFLSIEGKGGGTFATEAACIAYAMWVSPEFYLMVVATFIAVRNDEKLAAQAHRKLSSEYQEMFSNNCRKLKAYDRFDKLHKQGWLNACYLAGINYPRKAHDYVFEQYMFWSVRYTGNRTDYRVTQAGWNAGFDTRRRGNYGEELAVTKLARNWLLEHADEINAATSQKVARRHA
;
A
#
# COMPACT_ATOMS: atom_id res chain seq x y z
N MET A 1 3.52 0.28 2.50
CA MET A 1 4.08 -0.81 1.68
C MET A 1 2.90 -1.63 1.17
N LEU A 2 2.74 -1.81 -0.15
CA LEU A 2 1.71 -2.70 -0.68
C LEU A 2 2.14 -4.13 -0.34
N HIS A 3 1.44 -4.77 0.60
CA HIS A 3 1.68 -6.17 0.94
C HIS A 3 1.21 -7.03 -0.23
N ASN A 4 2.16 -7.59 -0.97
CA ASN A 4 1.92 -8.46 -2.13
C ASN A 4 1.54 -9.88 -1.69
N SER A 5 0.58 -9.99 -0.77
CA SER A 5 0.14 -11.24 -0.20
C SER A 5 -0.72 -12.00 -1.22
N LEU A 6 -0.36 -13.25 -1.48
CA LEU A 6 -1.02 -14.09 -2.49
C LEU A 6 -2.15 -14.91 -1.85
N PRO A 7 -3.28 -15.13 -2.53
CA PRO A 7 -4.37 -15.93 -1.97
C PRO A 7 -3.88 -17.31 -1.52
N ILE A 8 -4.26 -17.70 -0.30
CA ILE A 8 -3.97 -19.02 0.25
C ILE A 8 -4.96 -20.01 -0.37
N ILE A 9 -4.44 -21.05 -1.00
CA ILE A 9 -5.22 -22.09 -1.65
C ILE A 9 -4.99 -23.39 -0.90
N LEU A 10 -6.06 -23.94 -0.34
CA LEU A 10 -6.08 -25.26 0.26
C LEU A 10 -6.85 -26.22 -0.64
N ILE A 11 -6.39 -27.46 -0.74
CA ILE A 11 -7.05 -28.52 -1.48
C ILE A 11 -7.36 -29.62 -0.46
N ASP A 12 -8.61 -30.03 -0.36
CA ASP A 12 -9.01 -31.12 0.52
C ASP A 12 -8.67 -32.51 -0.08
N GLU A 13 -8.85 -33.57 0.70
CA GLU A 13 -8.59 -34.96 0.26
C GLU A 13 -9.50 -35.39 -0.90
N ALA A 14 -10.64 -34.71 -1.10
CA ALA A 14 -11.57 -34.94 -2.21
C ALA A 14 -11.22 -34.09 -3.46
N GLY A 15 -10.17 -33.27 -3.40
CA GLY A 15 -9.73 -32.40 -4.49
C GLY A 15 -10.47 -31.06 -4.59
N ASN A 16 -11.35 -30.71 -3.64
CA ASN A 16 -12.03 -29.42 -3.63
C ASN A 16 -11.07 -28.32 -3.18
N LYS A 17 -11.11 -27.22 -3.92
CA LYS A 17 -10.24 -26.07 -3.72
C LYS A 17 -10.93 -25.00 -2.86
N GLN A 18 -10.37 -24.73 -1.69
CA GLN A 18 -10.76 -23.59 -0.85
C GLN A 18 -9.75 -22.46 -1.03
N VAL A 19 -10.23 -21.27 -1.36
CA VAL A 19 -9.39 -20.09 -1.64
C VAL A 19 -9.69 -19.01 -0.62
N PHE A 20 -8.65 -18.55 0.06
CA PHE A 20 -8.71 -17.47 1.03
C PHE A 20 -7.86 -16.29 0.55
N SER A 21 -8.52 -15.21 0.17
CA SER A 21 -7.85 -14.00 -0.32
C SER A 21 -7.53 -13.04 0.83
N PRO A 22 -6.37 -12.36 0.79
CA PRO A 22 -6.08 -11.30 1.74
C PRO A 22 -6.91 -10.04 1.45
N ASP A 23 -7.01 -9.18 2.46
CA ASP A 23 -7.56 -7.84 2.32
C ASP A 23 -6.55 -6.86 1.66
N ASN A 24 -6.98 -5.60 1.49
CA ASN A 24 -6.15 -4.54 0.91
C ASN A 24 -4.87 -4.23 1.73
N SER A 25 -4.80 -4.73 2.96
CA SER A 25 -3.66 -4.60 3.87
C SER A 25 -2.77 -5.85 3.86
N GLY A 26 -3.08 -6.87 3.04
CA GLY A 26 -2.34 -8.12 3.00
C GLY A 26 -2.63 -9.06 4.17
N MET A 27 -3.75 -8.86 4.87
CA MET A 27 -4.16 -9.66 6.01
C MET A 27 -5.29 -10.62 5.66
N TYR A 28 -5.26 -11.79 6.27
CA TYR A 28 -6.27 -12.82 6.11
C TYR A 28 -7.18 -12.86 7.33
N ASN A 29 -8.47 -13.07 7.11
CA ASN A 29 -9.44 -13.26 8.17
C ASN A 29 -9.36 -14.69 8.73
N LEU A 30 -8.61 -14.86 9.83
CA LEU A 30 -8.45 -16.15 10.51
C LEU A 30 -9.75 -16.68 11.11
N THR A 31 -10.67 -15.80 11.50
CA THR A 31 -11.98 -16.21 12.05
C THR A 31 -12.84 -16.85 10.96
N ALA A 32 -12.84 -16.28 9.75
CA ALA A 32 -13.51 -16.87 8.60
C ALA A 32 -12.87 -18.22 8.23
N MET A 33 -11.54 -18.27 8.10
CA MET A 33 -10.81 -19.52 7.84
C MET A 33 -11.11 -20.62 8.87
N HIS A 34 -11.08 -20.29 10.16
CA HIS A 34 -11.35 -21.26 11.24
C HIS A 34 -12.74 -21.88 11.11
N ARG A 35 -13.74 -21.05 10.80
CA ARG A 35 -15.13 -21.48 10.58
C ARG A 35 -15.26 -22.32 9.33
N ASP A 36 -14.70 -21.87 8.21
CA ASP A 36 -14.83 -22.53 6.91
C ASP A 36 -14.13 -23.90 6.91
N LEU A 37 -13.03 -24.03 7.66
CA LEU A 37 -12.32 -25.28 7.91
C LEU A 37 -12.96 -26.17 8.99
N GLY A 38 -14.02 -25.71 9.67
CA GLY A 38 -14.73 -26.50 10.69
C GLY A 38 -13.86 -26.90 11.89
N LEU A 39 -12.89 -26.07 12.26
CA LEU A 39 -11.93 -26.39 13.33
C LEU A 39 -12.59 -26.34 14.72
N ARG A 40 -12.05 -27.13 15.66
CA ARG A 40 -12.52 -27.16 17.06
C ARG A 40 -12.51 -25.76 17.70
N ALA A 41 -13.51 -25.49 18.55
CA ALA A 41 -13.67 -24.21 19.23
C ALA A 41 -12.47 -23.82 20.11
N SER A 42 -11.81 -24.80 20.75
CA SER A 42 -10.59 -24.58 21.54
C SER A 42 -9.38 -24.14 20.72
N LYS A 43 -9.49 -24.20 19.38
CA LYS A 43 -8.49 -23.73 18.44
C LYS A 43 -8.94 -22.48 17.70
N SER A 44 -9.91 -21.73 18.21
CA SER A 44 -10.21 -20.43 17.63
C SER A 44 -9.01 -19.47 17.76
N PRO A 45 -8.85 -18.49 16.86
CA PRO A 45 -7.75 -17.52 16.95
C PRO A 45 -7.75 -16.73 18.27
N SER A 46 -8.92 -16.53 18.88
CA SER A 46 -9.04 -15.89 20.19
C SER A 46 -8.44 -16.72 21.34
N GLN A 47 -8.52 -18.05 21.26
CA GLN A 47 -7.99 -18.99 22.25
C GLN A 47 -6.49 -19.25 22.09
N TRP A 48 -5.89 -18.79 20.99
CA TRP A 48 -4.44 -18.84 20.86
C TRP A 48 -3.83 -17.89 21.90
N ASP A 49 -3.04 -18.40 22.83
CA ASP A 49 -2.27 -17.58 23.77
C ASP A 49 -0.91 -18.22 24.04
N ASN A 50 0.11 -17.70 23.36
CA ASN A 50 1.50 -18.07 23.59
C ASN A 50 2.41 -16.88 23.26
N THR A 51 3.70 -17.06 23.53
CA THR A 51 4.73 -16.05 23.25
C THR A 51 4.80 -15.66 21.76
N ILE A 52 4.55 -16.61 20.85
CA ILE A 52 4.54 -16.39 19.40
C ILE A 52 3.43 -15.42 19.01
N LYS A 53 2.18 -15.66 19.44
CA LYS A 53 1.05 -14.76 19.20
C LYS A 53 1.34 -13.36 19.75
N ARG A 54 1.87 -13.26 20.98
CA ARG A 54 2.18 -11.97 21.60
C ARG A 54 3.20 -11.19 20.77
N HIS A 55 4.25 -11.86 20.29
CA HIS A 55 5.24 -11.26 19.40
C HIS A 55 4.63 -10.80 18.06
N LEU A 56 3.77 -11.63 17.46
CA LEU A 56 3.07 -11.28 16.21
C LEU A 56 2.10 -10.12 16.40
N SER A 57 1.43 -10.05 17.55
CA SER A 57 0.52 -8.95 17.89
C SER A 57 1.30 -7.64 18.06
N ASN A 58 2.41 -7.68 18.80
CA ASN A 58 3.27 -6.51 19.03
C ASN A 58 3.92 -5.98 17.74
N SER A 59 4.19 -6.86 16.77
CA SER A 59 4.75 -6.50 15.46
C SER A 59 3.69 -6.10 14.42
N GLY A 60 2.40 -6.05 14.80
CA GLY A 60 1.30 -5.69 13.89
C GLY A 60 0.95 -6.77 12.86
N ASN A 61 1.50 -7.98 13.00
CA ASN A 61 1.26 -9.13 12.12
C ASN A 61 0.00 -9.92 12.49
N PHE A 62 -0.57 -9.65 13.67
CA PHE A 62 -1.79 -10.27 14.19
C PHE A 62 -2.64 -9.21 14.86
N LEU A 63 -3.86 -9.00 14.37
CA LEU A 63 -4.79 -8.00 14.85
C LEU A 63 -6.12 -8.65 15.22
N SER A 64 -6.64 -8.31 16.40
CA SER A 64 -7.99 -8.72 16.82
C SER A 64 -8.87 -7.49 16.90
N ILE A 65 -9.96 -7.47 16.13
CA ILE A 65 -10.92 -6.37 16.11
C ILE A 65 -12.20 -6.85 16.80
N GLU A 66 -12.63 -6.14 17.83
CA GLU A 66 -13.87 -6.42 18.57
C GLU A 66 -15.06 -5.62 17.98
N GLY A 67 -16.28 -6.18 18.04
CA GLY A 67 -17.52 -5.50 17.63
C GLY A 67 -18.37 -6.25 16.60
N LYS A 68 -19.48 -5.64 16.15
CA LYS A 68 -20.33 -6.16 15.07
C LYS A 68 -19.58 -6.11 13.73
N GLY A 69 -19.06 -7.26 13.30
CA GLY A 69 -18.14 -7.39 12.15
C GLY A 69 -16.67 -7.56 12.54
N GLY A 70 -16.39 -7.70 13.84
CA GLY A 70 -15.07 -7.99 14.36
C GLY A 70 -14.56 -9.37 13.94
N GLY A 71 -13.25 -9.52 13.93
CA GLY A 71 -12.54 -10.72 13.50
C GLY A 71 -11.06 -10.63 13.80
N THR A 72 -10.39 -11.78 13.69
CA THR A 72 -8.94 -11.85 13.82
C THR A 72 -8.30 -11.83 12.44
N PHE A 73 -7.43 -10.87 12.21
CA PHE A 73 -6.71 -10.64 10.96
C PHE A 73 -5.22 -10.91 11.17
N ALA A 74 -4.59 -11.55 10.21
CA ALA A 74 -3.20 -11.94 10.31
C ALA A 74 -2.49 -11.84 8.97
N THR A 75 -1.22 -11.44 8.97
CA THR A 75 -0.37 -11.56 7.77
C THR A 75 -0.11 -13.03 7.45
N GLU A 76 0.42 -13.31 6.26
CA GLU A 76 0.69 -14.68 5.80
C GLU A 76 1.55 -15.49 6.80
N ALA A 77 2.62 -14.89 7.30
CA ALA A 77 3.50 -15.51 8.30
C ALA A 77 2.74 -15.83 9.61
N ALA A 78 1.86 -14.94 10.05
CA ALA A 78 1.04 -15.16 11.24
C ALA A 78 -0.05 -16.24 11.00
N CYS A 79 -0.57 -16.38 9.78
CA CYS A 79 -1.46 -17.47 9.41
C CYS A 79 -0.77 -18.84 9.49
N ILE A 80 0.45 -18.94 8.99
CA ILE A 80 1.27 -20.17 9.08
C ILE A 80 1.55 -20.51 10.55
N ALA A 81 1.96 -19.53 11.35
CA ALA A 81 2.22 -19.73 12.77
C ALA A 81 0.98 -20.18 13.55
N TYR A 82 -0.20 -19.63 13.21
CA TYR A 82 -1.47 -20.08 13.76
C TYR A 82 -1.78 -21.53 13.34
N ALA A 83 -1.64 -21.88 12.07
CA ALA A 83 -1.85 -23.24 11.59
C ALA A 83 -0.95 -24.27 12.30
N MET A 84 0.31 -23.91 12.56
CA MET A 84 1.25 -24.70 13.36
C MET A 84 0.78 -24.91 14.81
N TRP A 85 0.14 -23.91 15.42
CA TRP A 85 -0.44 -24.05 16.77
C TRP A 85 -1.72 -24.90 16.77
N VAL A 86 -2.51 -24.86 15.70
CA VAL A 86 -3.73 -25.66 15.55
C VAL A 86 -3.41 -27.15 15.46
N SER A 87 -2.42 -27.53 14.64
CA SER A 87 -1.99 -28.91 14.42
C SER A 87 -0.46 -29.06 14.54
N PRO A 88 0.01 -29.77 15.59
CA PRO A 88 1.40 -30.18 15.70
C PRO A 88 1.88 -31.05 14.53
N GLU A 89 1.00 -31.85 13.93
CA GLU A 89 1.29 -32.69 12.77
C GLU A 89 1.59 -31.83 11.53
N PHE A 90 0.80 -30.78 11.31
CA PHE A 90 1.08 -29.77 10.28
C PHE A 90 2.40 -29.07 10.54
N TYR A 91 2.70 -28.71 11.78
CA TYR A 91 4.00 -28.14 12.16
C TYR A 91 5.15 -29.09 11.79
N LEU A 92 5.07 -30.36 12.17
CA LEU A 92 6.09 -31.36 11.83
C LEU A 92 6.23 -31.57 10.33
N MET A 93 5.11 -31.57 9.57
CA MET A 93 5.14 -31.63 8.12
C MET A 93 5.87 -30.43 7.52
N VAL A 94 5.55 -29.20 7.92
CA VAL A 94 6.23 -27.99 7.43
C VAL A 94 7.72 -28.02 7.76
N VAL A 95 8.08 -28.43 8.97
CA VAL A 95 9.49 -28.62 9.38
C VAL A 95 10.16 -29.68 8.51
N ALA A 96 9.52 -30.83 8.28
CA ALA A 96 10.04 -31.89 7.43
C ALA A 96 10.19 -31.45 5.98
N THR A 97 9.22 -30.70 5.43
CA THR A 97 9.30 -30.10 4.09
C THR A 97 10.46 -29.12 4.02
N PHE A 98 10.64 -28.26 5.02
CA PHE A 98 11.77 -27.32 5.05
C PHE A 98 13.11 -28.06 5.13
N ILE A 99 13.21 -29.09 5.96
CA ILE A 99 14.41 -29.94 6.07
C ILE A 99 14.66 -30.67 4.74
N ALA A 100 13.62 -31.21 4.10
CA ALA A 100 13.72 -31.90 2.82
C ALA A 100 14.17 -30.94 1.71
N VAL A 101 13.58 -29.74 1.62
CA VAL A 101 14.01 -28.70 0.66
C VAL A 101 15.43 -28.25 0.95
N ARG A 102 15.83 -28.12 2.22
CA ARG A 102 17.20 -27.75 2.60
C ARG A 102 18.23 -28.83 2.25
N ASN A 103 17.88 -30.10 2.47
CA ASN A 103 18.79 -31.22 2.32
C ASN A 103 18.82 -31.77 0.89
N ASP A 104 17.78 -31.52 0.10
CA ASP A 104 17.75 -31.84 -1.32
C ASP A 104 18.14 -30.60 -2.13
N GLU A 105 19.42 -30.52 -2.49
CA GLU A 105 20.00 -29.44 -3.29
C GLU A 105 19.23 -29.19 -4.60
N LYS A 106 18.59 -30.22 -5.18
CA LYS A 106 17.83 -30.07 -6.42
C LYS A 106 16.47 -29.44 -6.18
N LEU A 107 15.77 -29.83 -5.11
CA LEU A 107 14.51 -29.17 -4.70
C LEU A 107 14.76 -27.74 -4.21
N ALA A 108 15.83 -27.51 -3.44
CA ALA A 108 16.26 -26.17 -3.05
C ALA A 108 16.54 -25.31 -4.28
N ALA A 109 17.33 -25.82 -5.23
CA ALA A 109 17.66 -25.12 -6.47
C ALA A 109 16.43 -24.84 -7.33
N GLN A 110 15.47 -25.77 -7.42
CA GLN A 110 14.22 -25.55 -8.17
C GLN A 110 13.32 -24.50 -7.51
N ALA A 111 13.14 -24.54 -6.19
CA ALA A 111 12.38 -23.55 -5.46
C ALA A 111 13.03 -22.16 -5.57
N HIS A 112 14.35 -22.07 -5.40
CA HIS A 112 15.11 -20.83 -5.58
C HIS A 112 15.02 -20.31 -7.02
N ARG A 113 15.11 -21.18 -8.04
CA ARG A 113 14.98 -20.78 -9.45
C ARG A 113 13.59 -20.21 -9.75
N LYS A 114 12.53 -20.88 -9.29
CA LYS A 114 11.14 -20.43 -9.52
C LYS A 114 10.88 -19.09 -8.85
N LEU A 115 11.26 -18.98 -7.57
CA LEU A 115 11.12 -17.75 -6.81
C LEU A 115 11.95 -16.62 -7.42
N SER A 116 13.20 -16.90 -7.82
CA SER A 116 14.08 -15.93 -8.49
C SER A 116 13.49 -15.49 -9.84
N SER A 117 12.93 -16.41 -10.64
CA SER A 117 12.28 -16.06 -11.91
C SER A 117 11.05 -15.18 -11.71
N GLU A 118 10.22 -15.47 -10.72
CA GLU A 118 9.02 -14.70 -10.39
C GLU A 118 9.40 -13.30 -9.87
N TYR A 119 10.40 -13.21 -8.98
CA TYR A 119 10.94 -11.93 -8.54
C TYR A 119 11.53 -11.15 -9.70
N GLN A 120 12.31 -11.79 -10.57
CA GLN A 120 12.95 -11.13 -11.71
C GLN A 120 11.92 -10.63 -12.74
N GLU A 121 10.82 -11.36 -12.94
CA GLU A 121 9.68 -10.91 -13.73
C GLU A 121 8.98 -9.71 -13.08
N MET A 122 8.72 -9.76 -11.76
CA MET A 122 8.13 -8.65 -11.02
C MET A 122 9.02 -7.40 -11.05
N PHE A 123 10.33 -7.57 -10.83
CA PHE A 123 11.32 -6.50 -10.94
C PHE A 123 11.40 -5.95 -12.36
N SER A 124 11.34 -6.80 -13.39
CA SER A 124 11.31 -6.36 -14.80
C SER A 124 10.05 -5.54 -15.10
N ASN A 125 8.88 -6.00 -14.66
CA ASN A 125 7.61 -5.29 -14.83
C ASN A 125 7.58 -3.96 -14.08
N ASN A 126 8.07 -3.94 -12.83
CA ASN A 126 8.21 -2.71 -12.05
C ASN A 126 9.26 -1.77 -12.66
N CYS A 127 10.38 -2.29 -13.16
CA CYS A 127 11.43 -1.52 -13.82
C CYS A 127 10.94 -0.87 -15.12
N ARG A 128 10.11 -1.57 -15.91
CA ARG A 128 9.45 -0.97 -17.10
C ARG A 128 8.55 0.19 -16.70
N LYS A 129 7.71 0.02 -15.69
CA LYS A 129 6.86 1.10 -15.17
C LYS A 129 7.69 2.26 -14.65
N LEU A 130 8.72 2.00 -13.83
CA LEU A 130 9.62 3.02 -13.28
C LEU A 130 10.38 3.77 -14.38
N LYS A 131 10.87 3.08 -15.42
CA LYS A 131 11.51 3.72 -16.57
C LYS A 131 10.54 4.57 -17.38
N ALA A 132 9.31 4.11 -17.57
CA ALA A 132 8.26 4.89 -18.23
C ALA A 132 7.92 6.14 -17.41
N TYR A 133 7.81 5.99 -16.08
CA TYR A 133 7.58 7.11 -15.17
C TYR A 133 8.76 8.09 -15.14
N ASP A 134 10.01 7.63 -15.04
CA ASP A 134 11.19 8.51 -15.09
C ASP A 134 11.27 9.28 -16.42
N ARG A 135 10.94 8.62 -17.54
CA ARG A 135 10.85 9.29 -18.85
C ARG A 135 9.71 10.32 -18.87
N PHE A 136 8.53 9.96 -18.39
CA PHE A 136 7.38 10.85 -18.31
C PHE A 136 7.68 12.06 -17.41
N ASP A 137 8.28 11.81 -16.26
CA ASP A 137 8.68 12.77 -15.23
C ASP A 137 9.70 13.78 -15.78
N LYS A 138 10.71 13.32 -16.51
CA LYS A 138 11.71 14.20 -17.15
C LYS A 138 11.13 15.09 -18.24
N LEU A 139 10.21 14.56 -19.04
CA LEU A 139 9.75 15.21 -20.26
C LEU A 139 8.52 16.10 -20.06
N HIS A 140 7.67 15.82 -19.07
CA HIS A 140 6.36 16.44 -18.96
C HIS A 140 6.19 17.24 -17.66
N LYS A 141 5.76 18.49 -17.82
CA LYS A 141 5.12 19.24 -16.75
C LYS A 141 3.74 18.63 -16.50
N GLN A 142 3.41 18.38 -15.25
CA GLN A 142 2.13 17.76 -14.88
C GLN A 142 1.15 18.80 -14.38
N GLY A 143 -0.15 18.53 -14.54
CA GLY A 143 -1.19 19.30 -13.84
C GLY A 143 -1.17 18.98 -12.35
N TRP A 144 -1.62 19.95 -11.54
CA TRP A 144 -1.63 19.86 -10.07
C TRP A 144 -2.21 18.55 -9.53
N LEU A 145 -3.37 18.11 -10.05
CA LEU A 145 -4.07 16.91 -9.58
C LEU A 145 -3.20 15.64 -9.70
N ASN A 146 -2.60 15.42 -10.87
CA ASN A 146 -1.77 14.25 -11.12
C ASN A 146 -0.51 14.27 -10.26
N ALA A 147 0.09 15.45 -10.09
CA ALA A 147 1.26 15.63 -9.25
C ALA A 147 0.96 15.32 -7.78
N CYS A 148 -0.19 15.75 -7.26
CA CYS A 148 -0.61 15.42 -5.89
C CYS A 148 -0.77 13.92 -5.68
N TYR A 149 -1.45 13.20 -6.58
CA TYR A 149 -1.63 11.76 -6.43
C TYR A 149 -0.31 10.99 -6.51
N LEU A 150 0.59 11.39 -7.43
CA LEU A 150 1.91 10.79 -7.51
C LEU A 150 2.78 11.10 -6.28
N ALA A 151 2.53 12.23 -5.61
CA ALA A 151 3.16 12.59 -4.35
C ALA A 151 2.53 11.91 -3.11
N GLY A 152 1.44 11.14 -3.27
CA GLY A 152 0.73 10.53 -2.13
C GLY A 152 -0.14 11.51 -1.35
N ILE A 153 -0.54 12.64 -1.95
CA ILE A 153 -1.42 13.63 -1.33
C ILE A 153 -2.88 13.22 -1.53
N ASN A 154 -3.59 13.05 -0.41
CA ASN A 154 -4.95 12.49 -0.38
C ASN A 154 -6.03 13.48 -0.83
N TYR A 155 -5.82 14.79 -0.60
CA TYR A 155 -6.83 15.82 -0.87
C TYR A 155 -6.29 16.96 -1.77
N PRO A 156 -6.12 16.73 -3.08
CA PRO A 156 -5.44 17.69 -3.99
C PRO A 156 -6.01 19.11 -3.97
N ARG A 157 -7.34 19.27 -3.89
CA ARG A 157 -7.96 20.61 -3.87
C ARG A 157 -7.64 21.38 -2.58
N LYS A 158 -7.69 20.71 -1.43
CA LYS A 158 -7.34 21.32 -0.14
C LYS A 158 -5.85 21.56 -0.02
N ALA A 159 -5.05 20.68 -0.61
CA ALA A 159 -3.61 20.85 -0.71
C ALA A 159 -3.25 22.09 -1.53
N HIS A 160 -3.97 22.35 -2.63
CA HIS A 160 -3.78 23.58 -3.41
C HIS A 160 -3.99 24.82 -2.54
N ASP A 161 -5.10 24.87 -1.81
CA ASP A 161 -5.43 26.02 -0.95
C ASP A 161 -4.41 26.16 0.19
N TYR A 162 -4.00 25.06 0.82
CA TYR A 162 -2.97 25.06 1.86
C TYR A 162 -1.64 25.60 1.33
N VAL A 163 -1.14 25.07 0.20
CA VAL A 163 0.16 25.48 -0.35
C VAL A 163 0.12 26.94 -0.79
N PHE A 164 -1.00 27.38 -1.36
CA PHE A 164 -1.24 28.77 -1.71
C PHE A 164 -1.19 29.69 -0.49
N GLU A 165 -1.90 29.34 0.60
CA GLU A 165 -1.97 30.13 1.82
C GLU A 165 -0.64 30.17 2.58
N GLN A 166 0.05 29.03 2.72
CA GLN A 166 1.22 28.91 3.58
C GLN A 166 2.52 29.37 2.91
N TYR A 167 2.72 29.01 1.64
CA TYR A 167 3.99 29.26 0.96
C TYR A 167 3.91 30.37 -0.08
N MET A 168 2.70 30.81 -0.45
CA MET A 168 2.47 31.89 -1.41
C MET A 168 3.25 31.71 -2.72
N PHE A 169 3.35 30.46 -3.20
CA PHE A 169 4.11 30.12 -4.41
C PHE A 169 3.49 30.66 -5.69
N TRP A 170 2.20 30.99 -5.68
CA TRP A 170 1.52 31.60 -6.81
C TRP A 170 0.42 32.55 -6.35
N SER A 171 -0.03 33.39 -7.27
CA SER A 171 -1.26 34.18 -7.19
C SER A 171 -2.21 33.76 -8.31
N VAL A 172 -3.52 33.91 -8.09
CA VAL A 172 -4.55 33.57 -9.09
C VAL A 172 -5.40 34.80 -9.38
N ARG A 173 -5.61 35.11 -10.66
CA ARG A 173 -6.53 36.15 -11.12
C ARG A 173 -7.63 35.51 -11.96
N TYR A 174 -8.87 35.90 -11.68
CA TYR A 174 -10.04 35.48 -12.45
C TYR A 174 -10.55 36.65 -13.28
N THR A 175 -10.72 36.44 -14.59
CA THR A 175 -11.24 37.44 -15.53
C THR A 175 -12.33 36.79 -16.40
N GLY A 176 -13.59 36.94 -16.01
CA GLY A 176 -14.70 36.19 -16.64
C GLY A 176 -14.47 34.67 -16.49
N ASN A 177 -14.46 33.93 -17.61
CA ASN A 177 -14.20 32.49 -17.64
C ASN A 177 -12.70 32.13 -17.71
N ARG A 178 -11.81 33.12 -17.63
CA ARG A 178 -10.37 32.95 -17.72
C ARG A 178 -9.74 32.92 -16.33
N THR A 179 -8.91 31.93 -16.06
CA THR A 179 -8.10 31.83 -14.84
C THR A 179 -6.65 32.02 -15.21
N ASP A 180 -5.96 32.98 -14.60
CA ASP A 180 -4.54 33.24 -14.85
C ASP A 180 -3.74 33.05 -13.56
N TYR A 181 -2.80 32.11 -13.58
CA TYR A 181 -1.85 31.88 -12.50
C TYR A 181 -0.62 32.77 -12.69
N ARG A 182 -0.04 33.27 -11.61
CA ARG A 182 1.27 33.94 -11.62
C ARG A 182 2.14 33.38 -10.51
N VAL A 183 3.20 32.67 -10.89
CA VAL A 183 4.14 32.04 -9.96
C VAL A 183 5.10 33.09 -9.40
N THR A 184 5.30 33.07 -8.08
CA THR A 184 6.22 33.96 -7.36
C THR A 184 7.66 33.43 -7.45
N GLN A 185 8.66 34.24 -7.06
CA GLN A 185 10.05 33.78 -7.08
C GLN A 185 10.26 32.53 -6.19
N ALA A 186 9.59 32.47 -5.03
CA ALA A 186 9.61 31.30 -4.16
C ALA A 186 9.00 30.07 -4.86
N GLY A 187 7.89 30.26 -5.58
CA GLY A 187 7.27 29.20 -6.37
C GLY A 187 8.17 28.69 -7.50
N TRP A 188 8.88 29.58 -8.20
CA TRP A 188 9.88 29.20 -9.20
C TRP A 188 11.02 28.38 -8.61
N ASN A 189 11.53 28.82 -7.45
CA ASN A 189 12.59 28.10 -6.73
C ASN A 189 12.13 26.71 -6.27
N ALA A 190 10.86 26.57 -5.87
CA ALA A 190 10.24 25.28 -5.58
C ALA A 190 9.88 24.48 -6.85
N GLY A 191 10.05 25.05 -8.04
CA GLY A 191 9.84 24.37 -9.32
C GLY A 191 8.40 24.43 -9.87
N PHE A 192 7.54 25.28 -9.33
CA PHE A 192 6.22 25.53 -9.90
C PHE A 192 6.33 26.46 -11.12
N ASP A 193 5.41 26.28 -12.06
CA ASP A 193 5.39 27.03 -13.33
C ASP A 193 3.92 27.21 -13.78
N THR A 194 3.68 27.92 -14.88
CA THR A 194 2.38 28.00 -15.53
C THR A 194 2.43 27.37 -16.93
N ARG A 195 1.27 26.92 -17.40
CA ARG A 195 1.07 26.45 -18.78
C ARG A 195 -0.16 27.12 -19.37
N ARG A 196 -0.08 27.52 -20.63
CA ARG A 196 -1.22 28.14 -21.33
C ARG A 196 -2.27 27.08 -21.64
N ARG A 197 -3.52 27.32 -21.23
CA ARG A 197 -4.70 26.47 -21.49
C ARG A 197 -5.66 27.14 -22.49
N GLY A 198 -5.10 27.62 -23.60
CA GLY A 198 -5.86 28.29 -24.66
C GLY A 198 -6.72 29.44 -24.15
N ASN A 199 -8.03 29.39 -24.43
CA ASN A 199 -8.98 30.45 -24.07
C ASN A 199 -9.39 30.44 -22.59
N TYR A 200 -9.04 29.40 -21.82
CA TYR A 200 -9.36 29.30 -20.40
C TYR A 200 -8.32 29.95 -19.48
N GLY A 201 -7.25 30.50 -20.06
CA GLY A 201 -6.18 31.21 -19.36
C GLY A 201 -4.93 30.36 -19.15
N GLU A 202 -4.34 30.46 -17.96
CA GLU A 202 -3.17 29.69 -17.53
C GLU A 202 -3.56 28.67 -16.46
N GLU A 203 -2.82 27.57 -16.42
CA GLU A 203 -2.96 26.54 -15.39
C GLU A 203 -1.63 26.36 -14.68
N LEU A 204 -1.68 26.06 -13.38
CA LEU A 204 -0.51 25.69 -12.61
C LEU A 204 0.10 24.40 -13.17
N ALA A 205 1.39 24.47 -13.49
CA ALA A 205 2.19 23.38 -14.01
C ALA A 205 3.24 22.98 -12.97
N VAL A 206 3.37 21.67 -12.74
CA VAL A 206 4.26 21.11 -11.74
C VAL A 206 5.42 20.43 -12.46
N THR A 207 6.63 20.99 -12.34
CA THR A 207 7.85 20.41 -12.91
C THR A 207 8.36 19.25 -12.06
N LYS A 208 9.44 18.59 -12.49
CA LYS A 208 10.13 17.57 -11.69
C LYS A 208 10.54 18.10 -10.32
N LEU A 209 11.07 19.32 -10.28
CA LEU A 209 11.52 19.93 -9.03
C LEU A 209 10.34 20.15 -8.07
N ALA A 210 9.21 20.67 -8.56
CA ALA A 210 8.02 20.83 -7.72
C ALA A 210 7.36 19.51 -7.31
N ARG A 211 7.46 18.46 -8.12
CA ARG A 211 6.99 17.12 -7.69
C ARG A 211 7.84 16.56 -6.57
N ASN A 212 9.16 16.73 -6.63
CA ASN A 212 10.05 16.36 -5.52
C ASN A 212 9.71 17.16 -4.26
N TRP A 213 9.46 18.47 -4.40
CA TRP A 213 9.01 19.29 -3.29
C TRP A 213 7.70 18.78 -2.69
N LEU A 214 6.70 18.44 -3.53
CA LEU A 214 5.44 17.87 -3.06
C LEU A 214 5.62 16.51 -2.37
N LEU A 215 6.54 15.68 -2.85
CA LEU A 215 6.88 14.39 -2.22
C LEU A 215 7.47 14.60 -0.81
N GLU A 216 8.40 15.55 -0.66
CA GLU A 216 9.03 15.87 0.62
C GLU A 216 8.04 16.46 1.64
N HIS A 217 7.00 17.16 1.17
CA HIS A 217 6.02 17.83 2.02
C HIS A 217 4.67 17.11 2.07
N ALA A 218 4.56 15.91 1.50
CA ALA A 218 3.29 15.18 1.36
C ALA A 218 2.63 14.89 2.71
N ASP A 219 3.44 14.47 3.70
CA ASP A 219 2.95 14.14 5.04
C ASP A 219 2.42 15.38 5.77
N GLU A 220 3.13 16.50 5.69
CA GLU A 220 2.72 17.79 6.26
C GLU A 220 1.39 18.26 5.65
N ILE A 221 1.32 18.25 4.31
CA ILE A 221 0.12 18.67 3.56
C ILE A 221 -1.06 17.76 3.91
N ASN A 222 -0.85 16.44 3.97
CA ASN A 222 -1.89 15.49 4.34
C ASN A 222 -2.39 15.71 5.78
N ALA A 223 -1.49 15.99 6.73
CA ALA A 223 -1.86 16.29 8.10
C ALA A 223 -2.72 17.58 8.20
N ALA A 224 -2.26 18.67 7.57
CA ALA A 224 -2.96 19.95 7.58
C ALA A 224 -4.33 19.89 6.90
N THR A 225 -4.42 19.19 5.76
CA THR A 225 -5.67 19.06 5.01
C THR A 225 -6.67 18.15 5.71
N SER A 226 -6.23 17.10 6.40
CA SER A 226 -7.08 16.21 7.20
C SER A 226 -7.70 16.92 8.40
N GLN A 227 -6.93 17.75 9.11
CA GLN A 227 -7.44 18.57 10.22
C GLN A 227 -8.50 19.59 9.77
N LYS A 228 -8.31 20.21 8.59
CA LYS A 228 -9.32 21.10 7.98
C LYS A 228 -10.58 20.34 7.52
N VAL A 229 -10.51 19.03 7.20
CA VAL A 229 -11.70 18.20 6.94
C VAL A 229 -12.50 18.00 8.23
N ALA A 230 -11.83 17.60 9.32
CA ALA A 230 -12.47 17.28 10.59
C ALA A 230 -13.23 18.47 11.19
N ARG A 231 -12.68 19.69 11.11
CA ARG A 231 -13.32 20.92 11.63
C ARG A 231 -14.55 21.38 10.86
N ARG A 232 -14.78 20.89 9.64
CA ARG A 232 -15.91 21.31 8.79
C ARG A 232 -17.14 20.40 8.96
N HIS A 233 -16.98 19.29 9.67
CA HIS A 233 -18.03 18.30 9.99
C HIS A 233 -18.40 18.28 11.49
N ALA A 234 -17.82 19.18 12.28
CA ALA A 234 -18.22 19.49 13.65
C ALA A 234 -19.03 20.80 13.64
#